data_AF-A0A6P1HHY7-F1
#
_entry.id   AF-A0A6P1HHY7-F1
#
_cell.length_a   1.000
_cell.length_b   1.000
_cell.length_c   1.000
_cell.angle_alpha   90.00
_cell.angle_beta   90.00
_cell.angle_gamma   90.00
#
_symmetry.space_group_name_H-M   'P 1'
#
loop_
_entity.id
_entity.type
_entity.pdbx_description
1 polymer ?
#
loop_
_entity_poly.entity_id
_entity_poly.type
_entity_poly.pdbx_seq_one_letter_code
_entity_poly.pdbx_strand_id
1 'polypeptide(L)'
;MNQKLLTLSIKLSLWVFLFGVLLEWKSLKRLIKGHFKINWLFIPAIILTVLSFIPSYYWVPWFGVGHPFYIEMFYIPKTQPLLDATSGILAIRSISGD
;
A
#
# COMPACT_ATOMS: atom_id res chain seq x y z
N MET A 1 0.58 -1.11 24.16
CA MET A 1 0.13 -1.60 22.85
C MET A 1 0.50 -3.07 22.69
N ASN A 2 -0.41 -3.92 22.22
CA ASN A 2 -0.14 -5.36 22.09
C ASN A 2 0.72 -5.62 20.84
N GLN A 3 1.95 -6.10 21.04
CA GLN A 3 2.89 -6.50 19.96
C GLN A 3 2.25 -7.47 18.96
N LYS A 4 1.34 -8.34 19.42
CA LYS A 4 0.60 -9.28 18.56
C LYS A 4 -0.30 -8.55 17.56
N LEU A 5 -0.96 -7.46 17.96
CA LEU A 5 -1.84 -6.70 17.08
C LEU A 5 -1.05 -5.96 16.00
N LEU A 6 0.08 -5.34 16.36
CA LEU A 6 0.96 -4.67 15.39
C LEU A 6 1.48 -5.67 14.35
N THR A 7 1.95 -6.83 14.82
CA THR A 7 2.45 -7.89 13.94
C THR A 7 1.35 -8.41 13.01
N LEU A 8 0.13 -8.59 13.52
CA LEU A 8 -1.02 -9.03 12.73
C LEU A 8 -1.38 -7.98 11.66
N SER A 9 -1.47 -6.70 12.02
CA SER A 9 -1.81 -5.62 11.10
C SER A 9 -0.81 -5.54 9.94
N ILE A 10 0.49 -5.56 10.22
CA ILE A 10 1.52 -5.52 9.17
C ILE A 10 1.44 -6.75 8.25
N LYS A 11 1.20 -7.94 8.82
CA LYS A 11 1.01 -9.17 8.03
C LYS A 11 -0.20 -9.06 7.11
N LEU A 12 -1.33 -8.54 7.60
CA LEU A 12 -2.53 -8.35 6.79
C LEU A 12 -2.30 -7.32 5.68
N SER A 13 -1.68 -6.18 5.98
CA SER A 13 -1.32 -5.19 4.97
C SER A 13 -0.39 -5.76 3.90
N LEU A 14 0.59 -6.59 4.29
CA LEU A 14 1.44 -7.30 3.34
C LEU A 14 0.65 -8.26 2.45
N TRP A 15 -0.28 -9.04 3.00
CA TRP A 15 -1.11 -9.94 2.20
C TRP A 15 -1.99 -9.18 1.21
N VAL A 16 -2.60 -8.07 1.63
CA VAL A 16 -3.46 -7.26 0.77
C VAL A 16 -2.64 -6.53 -0.30
N PHE A 17 -1.45 -6.06 0.04
CA PHE A 17 -0.49 -5.51 -0.92
C PHE A 17 -0.13 -6.54 -1.99
N LEU A 18 0.24 -7.76 -1.58
CA LEU A 18 0.56 -8.85 -2.52
C LEU A 18 -0.66 -9.24 -3.36
N PHE A 19 -1.86 -9.19 -2.79
CA PHE A 19 -3.08 -9.38 -3.56
C PHE A 19 -3.25 -8.31 -4.64
N GLY A 20 -2.99 -7.04 -4.33
CA GLY A 20 -2.95 -5.95 -5.31
C GLY A 20 -1.94 -6.19 -6.43
N VAL A 21 -0.73 -6.67 -6.09
CA VAL A 21 0.28 -7.07 -7.08
C VAL A 21 -0.24 -8.18 -8.00
N LEU A 22 -0.92 -9.19 -7.44
CA LEU A 22 -1.48 -10.31 -8.20
C LEU A 22 -2.61 -9.88 -9.15
N LEU A 23 -3.45 -8.93 -8.74
CA LEU A 23 -4.53 -8.39 -9.59
C LEU A 23 -3.98 -7.76 -10.88
N GLU A 24 -2.80 -7.17 -10.82
CA GLU A 24 -2.06 -6.67 -11.97
C GLU A 24 -1.26 -7.76 -12.68
N TRP A 25 -1.95 -8.84 -13.06
CA TRP A 25 -1.34 -10.02 -13.67
C TRP A 25 -0.51 -9.72 -14.92
N LYS A 26 -0.93 -8.73 -15.74
CA LYS A 26 -0.19 -8.32 -16.94
C LYS A 26 1.20 -7.80 -16.57
N SER A 27 1.25 -6.85 -15.65
CA SER A 27 2.48 -6.23 -15.11
C SER A 27 3.37 -7.28 -14.44
N LEU A 28 2.77 -8.15 -13.61
CA LEU A 28 3.47 -9.22 -12.92
C LEU A 28 4.09 -10.23 -13.91
N LYS A 29 3.36 -10.64 -14.94
CA LYS A 29 3.85 -11.54 -15.99
C LYS A 29 5.02 -10.93 -16.76
N ARG A 30 5.05 -9.61 -16.97
CA ARG A 30 6.18 -8.91 -17.60
C ARG A 30 7.43 -8.97 -16.73
N LEU A 31 7.29 -8.73 -15.42
CA LEU A 31 8.42 -8.84 -14.49
C LEU A 31 8.97 -10.26 -14.38
N ILE A 32 8.10 -11.28 -14.31
CA ILE A 32 8.51 -12.69 -14.28
C ILE A 32 9.29 -13.07 -15.54
N LYS A 33 8.97 -12.46 -16.69
CA LYS A 33 9.71 -12.63 -17.95
C LYS A 33 11.00 -11.80 -18.04
N GLY A 34 11.35 -11.07 -16.98
CA GLY A 34 12.56 -10.23 -16.93
C GLY A 34 12.43 -8.86 -17.58
N HIS A 35 11.22 -8.42 -17.93
CA HIS A 35 11.00 -7.10 -18.54
C HIS A 35 10.78 -6.05 -17.44
N PHE A 36 11.87 -5.44 -16.98
CA PHE A 36 11.85 -4.34 -16.01
C PHE A 36 11.94 -2.99 -16.73
N LYS A 37 11.04 -2.07 -16.39
CA LYS A 37 11.08 -0.68 -16.86
C LYS A 37 10.51 0.22 -15.76
N ILE A 38 11.38 0.94 -15.07
CA ILE A 38 10.96 1.87 -14.03
C ILE A 38 10.37 3.13 -14.68
N ASN A 39 9.16 3.52 -14.27
CA ASN A 39 8.53 4.76 -14.71
C ASN A 39 8.36 5.76 -13.56
N TRP A 40 7.85 6.95 -13.85
CA TRP A 40 7.66 8.01 -12.85
C TRP A 40 6.67 7.62 -11.73
N LEU A 41 5.80 6.63 -11.93
CA LEU A 41 4.91 6.14 -10.87
C LEU A 41 5.65 5.44 -9.72
N PHE A 42 6.95 5.19 -9.87
CA PHE A 42 7.76 4.55 -8.83
C PHE A 42 7.83 5.38 -7.54
N ILE A 43 7.99 6.70 -7.67
CA ILE A 43 8.03 7.61 -6.53
C ILE A 43 6.70 7.61 -5.75
N PRO A 44 5.53 7.87 -6.37
CA PRO A 44 4.26 7.81 -5.65
C PRO A 44 3.92 6.41 -5.15
N ALA A 45 4.34 5.34 -5.83
CA ALA A 45 4.15 3.97 -5.35
C ALA A 45 4.93 3.72 -4.05
N ILE A 46 6.19 4.16 -3.95
CA ILE A 46 6.98 4.04 -2.73
C ILE A 46 6.34 4.84 -1.60
N ILE A 47 5.98 6.09 -1.86
CA ILE A 47 5.35 6.96 -0.85
C ILE A 47 4.08 6.29 -0.33
N LEU A 48 3.18 5.86 -1.22
CA LEU A 48 1.93 5.22 -0.81
C LEU A 48 2.17 3.92 -0.05
N THR A 49 3.13 3.09 -0.47
CA THR A 49 3.47 1.84 0.22
C THR A 49 3.97 2.11 1.65
N VAL A 50 4.86 3.09 1.82
CA VAL A 50 5.34 3.46 3.17
C VAL A 50 4.18 3.93 4.04
N LEU A 51 3.29 4.77 3.50
CA LEU A 51 2.14 5.28 4.26
C LEU A 51 1.09 4.21 4.55
N SER A 52 0.83 3.29 3.63
CA SER A 52 -0.19 2.24 3.78
C SER A 52 0.23 1.17 4.80
N PHE A 53 1.53 0.96 5.01
CA PHE A 53 2.01 0.02 6.02
C PHE A 53 1.99 0.59 7.44
N ILE A 54 1.70 1.88 7.61
CA ILE A 54 1.51 2.51 8.92
C ILE A 54 0.12 2.13 9.43
N PRO A 55 0.02 1.40 10.58
CA PRO A 55 -1.27 1.02 11.12
C PRO A 55 -2.17 2.22 11.42
N SER A 56 -3.46 2.07 11.12
CA SER A 56 -4.47 3.14 11.22
C SER A 56 -4.53 3.86 12.57
N TYR A 57 -4.23 3.16 13.67
CA TYR A 57 -4.27 3.72 15.01
C TYR A 57 -3.14 4.71 15.33
N TYR A 58 -2.09 4.80 14.52
CA TYR A 58 -1.02 5.80 14.70
C TYR A 58 -1.39 7.18 14.14
N TRP A 59 -2.28 7.22 13.17
CA TRP A 59 -2.63 8.45 12.46
C TRP A 59 -3.42 9.44 13.32
N VAL A 60 -4.33 8.97 14.17
CA VAL A 60 -5.09 9.84 15.09
C VAL A 60 -4.19 10.50 16.14
N PRO A 61 -3.26 9.79 16.84
CA PRO A 61 -2.30 10.44 17.72
C PRO A 61 -1.37 11.46 17.04
N TRP A 62 -1.02 11.26 15.78
CA TRP A 62 -0.10 12.15 15.06
C TRP A 62 -0.76 13.42 14.54
N PHE A 63 -1.98 13.29 14.00
CA PHE A 63 -2.65 14.41 13.34
C PHE A 63 -3.86 14.89 14.14
N GLY A 64 -4.58 14.03 14.84
CA GLY A 64 -5.85 14.34 15.50
C GLY A 64 -7.04 13.92 14.64
N VAL A 65 -8.21 14.53 14.87
CA VAL A 65 -9.47 14.30 14.13
C VAL A 65 -9.92 15.56 13.41
N GLY A 66 -10.77 15.44 12.39
CA GLY A 66 -11.30 16.59 11.63
C GLY A 66 -10.34 17.13 10.58
N HIS A 67 -9.48 16.26 10.04
CA HIS A 67 -8.52 16.60 8.99
C HIS A 67 -9.12 16.44 7.60
N PRO A 68 -8.46 16.97 6.55
CA PRO A 68 -8.87 16.72 5.18
C PRO A 68 -8.98 15.22 4.87
N PHE A 69 -9.93 14.88 3.99
CA PHE A 69 -10.28 13.51 3.60
C PHE A 69 -9.09 12.59 3.30
N TYR A 70 -8.01 13.11 2.69
CA TYR A 70 -6.82 12.33 2.36
C TYR A 70 -6.03 11.83 3.59
N ILE A 71 -6.12 12.52 4.73
CA ILE A 71 -5.57 12.06 6.01
C ILE A 71 -6.54 11.08 6.67
N GLU A 72 -7.85 11.32 6.54
CA GLU A 72 -8.88 10.46 7.12
C GLU A 72 -8.88 9.04 6.58
N MET A 73 -8.54 8.89 5.30
CA MET A 73 -8.36 7.58 4.67
C MET A 73 -7.34 6.68 5.38
N PHE A 74 -6.37 7.24 6.09
CA PHE A 74 -5.33 6.43 6.74
C PHE A 74 -5.72 5.94 8.14
N TYR A 75 -6.67 6.57 8.84
CA TYR A 75 -7.11 6.08 10.14
C TYR A 75 -8.43 5.31 10.12
N ILE A 76 -9.22 5.41 9.05
CA ILE A 76 -10.45 4.62 8.90
C ILE A 76 -10.07 3.14 8.63
N PRO A 77 -10.42 2.18 9.48
CA PRO A 77 -9.98 0.80 9.30
C PRO A 77 -10.47 0.14 8.00
N LYS A 78 -11.60 0.62 7.46
CA LYS A 78 -12.20 0.09 6.23
C LYS A 78 -11.42 0.47 4.96
N THR A 79 -10.64 1.54 5.00
CA THR A 79 -9.88 2.05 3.84
C THR A 79 -8.46 1.51 3.77
N GLN A 80 -7.90 1.02 4.89
CA GLN A 80 -6.56 0.42 4.91
C GLN A 80 -6.34 -0.65 3.85
N PRO A 81 -7.23 -1.65 3.67
CA PRO A 81 -7.03 -2.69 2.66
C PRO A 81 -7.06 -2.13 1.22
N LEU A 82 -7.82 -1.05 0.99
CA LEU A 82 -7.85 -0.39 -0.32
C LEU A 82 -6.49 0.27 -0.59
N LEU A 83 -5.94 1.00 0.38
CA LEU A 83 -4.62 1.63 0.28
C LEU A 83 -3.52 0.60 0.07
N ASP A 84 -3.57 -0.52 0.79
CA ASP A 84 -2.59 -1.61 0.66
C ASP A 84 -2.65 -2.25 -0.73
N ALA A 85 -3.85 -2.58 -1.22
CA ALA A 85 -4.03 -3.16 -2.55
C ALA A 85 -3.61 -2.18 -3.65
N THR A 86 -4.02 -0.90 -3.55
CA THR A 86 -3.61 0.15 -4.49
C THR A 86 -2.10 0.36 -4.49
N SER A 87 -1.45 0.30 -3.32
CA SER A 87 0.01 0.36 -3.22
C SER A 87 0.67 -0.80 -3.97
N GLY A 88 0.15 -2.02 -3.83
CA GLY A 88 0.63 -3.20 -4.57
C GLY A 88 0.49 -3.04 -6.09
N ILE A 89 -0.67 -2.57 -6.55
CA ILE A 89 -0.97 -2.28 -7.96
C ILE A 89 0.00 -1.24 -8.52
N LEU A 90 0.20 -0.12 -7.81
CA LEU A 90 1.10 0.94 -8.25
C LEU A 90 2.55 0.49 -8.24
N ALA A 91 2.97 -0.27 -7.22
CA ALA A 91 4.33 -0.80 -7.13
C ALA A 91 4.65 -1.67 -8.34
N ILE A 92 3.81 -2.66 -8.68
CA ILE A 92 4.10 -3.56 -9.80
C ILE A 92 4.04 -2.85 -11.15
N ARG A 93 3.09 -1.94 -11.37
CA ARG A 93 3.00 -1.12 -12.59
C ARG A 93 4.20 -0.21 -12.77
N SER A 94 4.65 0.41 -11.67
CA SER A 94 5.79 1.32 -11.71
C SER A 94 7.10 0.65 -12.10
N ILE A 95 7.23 -0.65 -11.82
CA ILE A 95 8.41 -1.47 -12.14
C ILE A 95 8.25 -2.15 -13.51
N SER A 96 7.03 -2.48 -13.95
CA SER A 96 6.76 -3.02 -15.29
C SER A 96 6.75 -1.95 -16.39
N GLY A 97 6.61 -0.69 -16.02
CA GLY A 97 6.61 0.45 -16.92
C GLY A 97 5.27 0.67 -17.61
N ASP A 98 4.21 0.18 -16.99
CA ASP A 98 2.79 0.41 -17.34
C ASP A 98 2.26 1.67 -16.63
#